data_AF-A0A371D6B3-F1
#
_entry.id   AF-A0A371D6B3-F1
#
_cell.length_a   1.000
_cell.length_b   1.000
_cell.length_c   1.000
_cell.angle_alpha   90.00
_cell.angle_beta   90.00
_cell.angle_gamma   90.00
#
_symmetry.space_group_name_H-M   'P 1'
#
loop_
_entity.id
_entity.type
_entity.pdbx_description
1 polymer ?
#
loop_
_entity_poly.entity_id
_entity_poly.type
_entity_poly.pdbx_seq_one_letter_code
_entity_poly.pdbx_strand_id
1 'polypeptide(L)'
;MNEVILGTACGVLFGPYGANVLNPRAWGDVNAVTLEVMRITLAMGLFTIGVELPQSYLAENARGLLVMVVPAIAFGWITVACATYLTFVRLDFISSLVIAACLTPTDPIISAAIVAESASNDGLAYPFLSLSIYLTTRTSTGIALRDWILVGCLYQVVLGTAIGAVLGLTFSYLMKLSYRKGFVNRESYLVQHLALTLFTIGITRTLGCDDLLAVFAAGCALNWNGYSHAQVEGEVFSAVIDLVLNCGTFVYIGAWMPFASYDSPELGITPWRLVLLLLAVLCLRRIPALLFLYRWIPEIATWKEALFTGHFGSVRRT
;
A
#
# COMPACT_ATOMS: atom_id res chain seq x y z
N MET A 1 -4.05 -18.77 11.48
CA MET A 1 -3.32 -18.93 10.20
C MET A 1 -3.82 -17.83 9.30
N ASN A 2 -2.94 -16.93 8.86
CA ASN A 2 -3.30 -15.67 8.17
C ASN A 2 -4.00 -15.97 6.83
N GLU A 3 -5.08 -15.24 6.49
CA GLU A 3 -5.79 -15.33 5.20
C GLU A 3 -4.85 -15.23 3.99
N VAL A 4 -3.74 -14.51 4.12
CA VAL A 4 -2.69 -14.41 3.09
C VAL A 4 -2.13 -15.79 2.72
N ILE A 5 -1.75 -16.59 3.72
CA ILE A 5 -1.10 -17.89 3.52
C ILE A 5 -2.12 -18.88 2.96
N LEU A 6 -3.31 -18.90 3.56
CA LEU A 6 -4.40 -19.79 3.14
C LEU A 6 -4.89 -19.48 1.73
N GLY A 7 -5.15 -18.20 1.43
CA GLY A 7 -5.59 -17.75 0.12
C GLY A 7 -4.56 -18.08 -0.95
N THR A 8 -3.29 -17.78 -0.72
CA THR A 8 -2.21 -18.09 -1.66
C THR A 8 -2.08 -19.59 -1.88
N ALA A 9 -2.09 -20.41 -0.81
CA ALA A 9 -2.01 -21.87 -0.93
C ALA A 9 -3.20 -22.45 -1.70
N CYS A 10 -4.42 -22.00 -1.40
CA CYS A 10 -5.63 -22.35 -2.16
C CYS A 10 -5.48 -21.97 -3.64
N GLY A 11 -4.98 -20.76 -3.92
CA GLY A 11 -4.69 -20.30 -5.28
C GLY A 11 -3.73 -21.22 -6.03
N VAL A 12 -2.64 -21.65 -5.39
CA VAL A 12 -1.68 -22.59 -5.99
C VAL A 12 -2.33 -23.96 -6.25
N LEU A 13 -3.12 -24.47 -5.29
CA LEU A 13 -3.79 -25.77 -5.39
C LEU A 13 -4.87 -25.80 -6.48
N PHE A 14 -5.69 -24.76 -6.61
CA PHE A 14 -6.71 -24.66 -7.67
C PHE A 14 -6.18 -24.07 -8.97
N GLY A 15 -4.97 -23.52 -8.93
CA GLY A 15 -4.25 -22.90 -10.03
C GLY A 15 -3.70 -23.90 -11.05
N PRO A 16 -2.97 -23.41 -12.06
CA PRO A 16 -2.46 -24.23 -13.16
C PRO A 16 -1.45 -25.31 -12.74
N TYR A 17 -0.86 -25.19 -11.55
CA TYR A 17 0.09 -26.17 -11.01
C TYR A 17 -0.57 -27.30 -10.22
N GLY A 18 -1.85 -27.16 -9.85
CA GLY A 18 -2.61 -28.18 -9.12
C GLY A 18 -3.79 -28.68 -9.95
N ALA A 19 -5.01 -28.31 -9.57
CA ALA A 19 -6.25 -28.76 -10.20
C ALA A 19 -6.55 -28.07 -11.56
N ASN A 20 -5.84 -26.98 -11.89
CA ASN A 20 -5.99 -26.19 -13.12
C ASN A 20 -7.44 -25.74 -13.40
N VAL A 21 -8.22 -25.49 -12.34
CA VAL A 21 -9.60 -24.99 -12.42
C VAL A 21 -9.60 -23.48 -12.61
N LEU A 22 -8.69 -22.78 -11.94
CA LEU A 22 -8.55 -21.32 -12.01
C LEU A 22 -7.22 -20.99 -12.71
N ASN A 23 -7.28 -20.59 -13.97
CA ASN A 23 -6.08 -20.22 -14.73
C ASN A 23 -6.15 -18.74 -15.19
N PRO A 24 -5.71 -17.80 -14.33
CA PRO A 24 -5.70 -16.37 -14.66
C PRO A 24 -4.90 -16.05 -15.92
N ARG A 25 -3.90 -16.87 -16.26
CA ARG A 25 -3.03 -16.64 -17.43
C ARG A 25 -3.75 -16.86 -18.75
N ALA A 26 -4.88 -17.56 -18.75
CA ALA A 26 -5.69 -17.82 -19.94
C ALA A 26 -6.78 -16.76 -20.16
N TRP A 27 -6.94 -15.77 -19.27
CA TRP A 27 -8.07 -14.82 -19.29
C TRP A 27 -7.89 -13.62 -20.24
N GLY A 28 -6.91 -13.66 -21.14
CA GLY A 28 -6.64 -12.58 -22.09
C GLY A 28 -5.53 -11.65 -21.60
N ASP A 29 -5.83 -10.34 -21.43
CA ASP A 29 -4.84 -9.38 -20.94
C ASP A 29 -4.63 -9.52 -19.42
N VAL A 30 -3.79 -10.49 -19.07
CA VAL A 30 -3.47 -10.84 -17.69
C VAL A 30 -2.91 -9.65 -16.91
N ASN A 31 -2.14 -8.77 -17.57
CA ASN A 31 -1.54 -7.61 -16.91
C ASN A 31 -2.60 -6.59 -16.53
N ALA A 32 -3.54 -6.30 -17.45
CA ALA A 32 -4.67 -5.42 -17.15
C ALA A 32 -5.56 -5.99 -16.05
N VAL A 33 -5.92 -7.28 -16.13
CA VAL A 33 -6.75 -7.94 -15.10
C VAL A 33 -6.06 -7.91 -13.73
N THR A 34 -4.78 -8.28 -13.67
CA THR A 34 -4.00 -8.25 -12.43
C THR A 34 -3.95 -6.85 -11.84
N LEU A 35 -3.71 -5.83 -12.69
CA LEU A 35 -3.65 -4.45 -12.26
C LEU A 35 -4.97 -3.96 -11.67
N GLU A 36 -6.12 -4.30 -12.26
CA GLU A 36 -7.42 -3.88 -11.75
C GLU A 36 -7.82 -4.67 -10.48
N VAL A 37 -7.53 -5.97 -10.40
CA VAL A 37 -7.80 -6.79 -9.21
C VAL A 37 -7.01 -6.28 -7.99
N MET A 38 -5.70 -6.07 -8.16
CA MET A 38 -4.85 -5.55 -7.08
C MET A 38 -5.31 -4.16 -6.65
N ARG A 39 -5.67 -3.31 -7.62
CA ARG A 39 -6.11 -1.95 -7.34
C ARG A 39 -7.40 -1.88 -6.55
N ILE A 40 -8.43 -2.62 -6.96
CA ILE A 40 -9.72 -2.60 -6.26
C ILE A 40 -9.52 -3.06 -4.81
N THR A 41 -8.72 -4.11 -4.62
CA THR A 41 -8.42 -4.65 -3.29
C THR A 41 -7.67 -3.64 -2.42
N LEU A 42 -6.55 -3.10 -2.91
CA LEU A 42 -5.75 -2.12 -2.18
C LEU A 42 -6.53 -0.83 -1.91
N ALA A 43 -7.26 -0.31 -2.89
CA ALA A 43 -8.05 0.90 -2.72
C ALA A 43 -9.17 0.70 -1.69
N MET A 44 -9.85 -0.44 -1.70
CA MET A 44 -10.87 -0.75 -0.68
C MET A 44 -10.28 -0.89 0.73
N GLY A 45 -9.14 -1.58 0.86
CA GLY A 45 -8.44 -1.70 2.13
C GLY A 45 -8.01 -0.33 2.67
N LEU A 46 -7.34 0.47 1.83
CA LEU A 46 -6.90 1.83 2.20
C LEU A 46 -8.07 2.74 2.53
N PHE A 47 -9.17 2.69 1.78
CA PHE A 47 -10.36 3.46 2.10
C PHE A 47 -10.93 3.09 3.47
N THR A 48 -11.05 1.79 3.73
CA THR A 48 -11.59 1.26 4.99
C THR A 48 -10.74 1.71 6.16
N ILE A 49 -9.41 1.58 6.03
CA ILE A 49 -8.46 2.13 7.01
C ILE A 49 -8.70 3.62 7.23
N GLY A 50 -8.81 4.41 6.15
CA GLY A 50 -9.03 5.85 6.24
C GLY A 50 -10.33 6.21 6.97
N VAL A 51 -11.42 5.46 6.73
CA VAL A 51 -12.68 5.64 7.44
C VAL A 51 -12.55 5.22 8.89
N GLU A 52 -11.84 4.13 9.22
CA GLU A 52 -11.65 3.60 10.58
C GLU A 52 -10.67 4.41 11.45
N LEU A 53 -9.96 5.40 10.90
CA LEU A 53 -9.10 6.26 11.71
C LEU A 53 -9.90 7.24 12.59
N PRO A 54 -9.46 7.52 13.83
CA PRO A 54 -10.11 8.50 14.70
C PRO A 54 -10.24 9.88 14.04
N GLN A 55 -11.22 10.66 14.50
CA GLN A 55 -11.49 11.99 13.97
C GLN A 55 -10.23 12.86 13.93
N SER A 56 -9.95 13.47 12.77
CA SER A 56 -8.82 14.39 12.55
C SER A 56 -7.42 13.83 12.86
N TYR A 57 -7.27 12.51 13.04
CA TYR A 57 -6.02 11.89 13.48
C TYR A 57 -4.82 12.22 12.58
N LEU A 58 -5.00 12.14 11.27
CA LEU A 58 -3.95 12.47 10.30
C LEU A 58 -3.53 13.93 10.38
N ALA A 59 -4.45 14.87 10.57
CA ALA A 59 -4.12 16.28 10.62
C ALA A 59 -3.33 16.65 11.88
N GLU A 60 -3.72 16.06 13.01
CA GLU A 60 -3.06 16.25 14.30
C GLU A 60 -1.64 15.64 14.32
N ASN A 61 -1.47 14.50 13.65
CA ASN A 61 -0.20 13.75 13.67
C ASN A 61 0.59 13.82 12.35
N ALA A 62 0.16 14.61 11.36
CA ALA A 62 0.74 14.65 10.01
C ALA A 62 2.24 14.91 10.03
N ARG A 63 2.69 15.85 10.86
CA ARG A 63 4.11 16.20 10.96
C ARG A 63 4.93 15.03 11.50
N GLY A 64 4.44 14.36 12.55
CA GLY A 64 5.10 13.20 13.14
C GLY A 64 5.14 12.03 12.16
N LEU A 65 4.00 11.75 11.51
CA LEU A 65 3.86 10.69 10.53
C LEU A 65 4.78 10.90 9.33
N LEU A 66 4.78 12.09 8.71
CA LEU A 66 5.63 12.37 7.54
C LEU A 66 7.12 12.35 7.88
N VAL A 67 7.52 12.92 9.02
CA VAL A 67 8.93 12.98 9.45
C VAL A 67 9.46 11.58 9.80
N MET A 68 8.60 10.66 10.21
CA MET A 68 8.97 9.28 10.48
C MET A 68 8.92 8.40 9.22
N VAL A 69 7.79 8.43 8.51
CA VAL A 69 7.47 7.51 7.42
C VAL A 69 8.34 7.76 6.20
N VAL A 70 8.46 9.01 5.73
CA VAL A 70 9.19 9.30 4.50
C VAL A 70 10.67 8.92 4.61
N PRO A 71 11.39 9.29 5.69
CA PRO A 71 12.77 8.85 5.86
C PRO A 71 12.88 7.33 6.05
N ALA A 72 11.96 6.71 6.81
CA ALA A 72 12.01 5.26 7.04
C ALA A 72 11.86 4.48 5.73
N ILE A 73 10.91 4.88 4.87
CA ILE A 73 10.74 4.34 3.52
C ILE A 73 11.98 4.59 2.68
N ALA A 74 12.54 5.80 2.68
CA ALA A 74 13.72 6.12 1.88
C ALA A 74 14.94 5.26 2.26
N PHE A 75 15.19 5.07 3.56
CA PHE A 75 16.27 4.18 4.03
C PHE A 75 15.97 2.72 3.71
N GLY A 76 14.75 2.25 3.94
CA GLY A 76 14.32 0.88 3.58
C GLY A 76 14.49 0.61 2.08
N TRP A 77 14.09 1.56 1.25
CA TRP A 77 14.22 1.52 -0.21
C TRP A 77 15.68 1.40 -0.65
N ILE A 78 16.57 2.26 -0.14
CA ILE A 78 18.00 2.21 -0.48
C ILE A 78 18.66 0.91 0.03
N THR A 79 18.33 0.47 1.24
CA THR A 79 18.90 -0.76 1.81
C THR A 79 18.48 -2.01 1.02
N VAL A 80 17.20 -2.11 0.64
CA VAL A 80 16.69 -3.19 -0.21
C VAL A 80 17.26 -3.12 -1.63
N ALA A 81 17.42 -1.92 -2.20
CA ALA A 81 18.06 -1.74 -3.50
C ALA A 81 19.52 -2.21 -3.49
N CYS A 82 20.27 -1.87 -2.43
CA CYS A 82 21.63 -2.32 -2.23
C CYS A 82 21.71 -3.85 -2.09
N ALA A 83 20.83 -4.45 -1.27
CA ALA A 83 20.76 -5.91 -1.12
C ALA A 83 20.44 -6.62 -2.44
N THR A 84 19.53 -6.05 -3.23
CA THR A 84 19.15 -6.56 -4.55
C THR A 84 20.33 -6.47 -5.53
N TYR A 85 20.98 -5.31 -5.61
CA TYR A 85 22.14 -5.08 -6.47
C TYR A 85 23.31 -6.03 -6.15
N LEU A 86 23.59 -6.26 -4.86
CA LEU A 86 24.63 -7.18 -4.42
C LEU A 86 24.30 -8.65 -4.71
N THR A 87 23.01 -9.03 -4.63
CA THR A 87 22.56 -10.40 -4.86
C THR A 87 22.51 -10.74 -6.36
N PHE A 88 22.13 -9.77 -7.19
CA PHE A 88 21.94 -9.93 -8.63
C PHE A 88 22.92 -9.04 -9.41
N VAL A 89 24.15 -9.51 -9.56
CA VAL A 89 25.27 -8.79 -10.21
C VAL A 89 24.98 -8.36 -11.67
N ARG A 90 23.95 -8.91 -12.32
CA ARG A 90 23.53 -8.54 -13.68
C ARG A 90 22.55 -7.36 -13.73
N LEU A 91 21.96 -6.97 -12.60
CA LEU A 91 21.04 -5.84 -12.52
C LEU A 91 21.82 -4.55 -12.30
N ASP A 92 21.43 -3.48 -12.99
CA ASP A 92 21.91 -2.15 -12.67
C ASP A 92 21.29 -1.66 -11.35
N PHE A 93 21.93 -0.65 -10.75
CA PHE A 93 21.45 -0.10 -9.49
C PHE A 93 20.07 0.56 -9.64
N ILE A 94 19.72 1.12 -10.80
CA ILE A 94 18.44 1.79 -11.02
C ILE A 94 17.31 0.76 -11.14
N SER A 95 17.51 -0.35 -11.85
CA SER A 95 16.57 -1.49 -11.82
C SER A 95 16.38 -2.06 -10.42
N SER A 96 17.45 -2.09 -9.62
CA SER A 96 17.36 -2.50 -8.21
C SER A 96 16.53 -1.54 -7.37
N LEU A 97 16.54 -0.23 -7.68
CA LEU A 97 15.66 0.76 -7.05
C LEU A 97 14.19 0.54 -7.42
N VAL A 98 13.89 0.15 -8.67
CA VAL A 98 12.52 -0.19 -9.08
C VAL A 98 12.01 -1.40 -8.29
N ILE A 99 12.80 -2.47 -8.20
CA ILE A 99 12.44 -3.68 -7.43
C ILE A 99 12.26 -3.33 -5.95
N ALA A 100 13.18 -2.54 -5.39
CA ALA A 100 13.10 -2.11 -4.00
C ALA A 100 11.83 -1.30 -3.71
N ALA A 101 11.41 -0.42 -4.63
CA ALA A 101 10.19 0.37 -4.45
C ALA A 101 8.95 -0.52 -4.32
N CYS A 102 8.92 -1.67 -4.99
CA CYS A 102 7.83 -2.65 -4.85
C CYS A 102 7.86 -3.46 -3.54
N LEU A 103 9.02 -3.55 -2.87
CA LEU A 103 9.24 -4.33 -1.64
C LEU A 103 9.22 -3.48 -0.36
N THR A 104 9.18 -2.16 -0.51
CA THR A 104 9.24 -1.17 0.58
C THR A 104 7.88 -0.91 1.26
N PRO A 105 6.72 -0.92 0.58
CA PRO A 105 5.42 -0.93 1.26
C PRO A 105 5.37 -2.06 2.29
N THR A 106 4.82 -1.79 3.48
CA THR A 106 4.86 -2.74 4.58
C THR A 106 3.56 -2.78 5.35
N ASP A 107 2.93 -3.95 5.43
CA ASP A 107 1.70 -4.13 6.22
C ASP A 107 1.93 -3.93 7.72
N PRO A 108 0.94 -3.40 8.46
CA PRO A 108 0.98 -3.23 9.91
C PRO A 108 0.10 -4.27 10.58
N ILE A 109 0.59 -5.00 11.58
CA ILE A 109 -0.24 -6.06 12.18
C ILE A 109 -0.93 -5.64 13.49
N ILE A 110 -0.61 -4.50 14.14
CA ILE A 110 -0.91 -4.43 15.61
C ILE A 110 -1.51 -3.11 16.18
N SER A 111 -1.55 -1.93 15.51
CA SER A 111 -2.25 -0.77 16.11
C SER A 111 -2.71 0.31 15.12
N ALA A 112 -3.76 1.09 15.47
CA ALA A 112 -4.33 2.15 14.62
C ALA A 112 -3.31 3.19 14.12
N ALA A 113 -2.30 3.53 14.94
CA ALA A 113 -1.20 4.41 14.53
C ALA A 113 -0.31 3.76 13.45
N ILE A 114 0.02 2.48 13.62
CA ILE A 114 0.79 1.68 12.65
C ILE A 114 -0.07 1.41 11.41
N VAL A 115 -1.39 1.30 11.56
CA VAL A 115 -2.36 1.13 10.46
C VAL A 115 -2.40 2.39 9.60
N ALA A 116 -2.47 3.59 10.20
CA ALA A 116 -2.33 4.86 9.50
C ALA A 116 -0.95 4.99 8.82
N GLU A 117 0.11 4.56 9.51
CA GLU A 117 1.48 4.55 9.01
C GLU A 117 1.62 3.70 7.76
N SER A 118 1.09 2.48 7.76
CA SER A 118 1.12 1.61 6.58
C SER A 118 0.27 2.13 5.45
N ALA A 119 -0.96 2.60 5.72
CA ALA A 119 -1.81 3.12 4.66
C ALA A 119 -1.15 4.34 3.98
N SER A 120 -0.49 5.18 4.79
CA SER A 120 0.32 6.28 4.27
C SER A 120 1.56 5.77 3.53
N ASN A 121 2.22 4.71 4.01
CA ASN A 121 3.37 4.09 3.35
C ASN A 121 3.01 3.56 1.95
N ASP A 122 1.90 2.84 1.84
CA ASP A 122 1.43 2.27 0.58
C ASP A 122 1.15 3.36 -0.46
N GLY A 123 0.51 4.46 -0.07
CA GLY A 123 0.30 5.62 -0.94
C GLY A 123 1.58 6.42 -1.23
N LEU A 124 2.52 6.49 -0.27
CA LEU A 124 3.79 7.22 -0.41
C LEU A 124 4.87 6.43 -1.16
N ALA A 125 4.67 5.15 -1.43
CA ALA A 125 5.58 4.34 -2.23
C ALA A 125 5.62 4.77 -3.70
N TYR A 126 4.52 5.33 -4.22
CA TYR A 126 4.41 5.79 -5.60
C TYR A 126 5.51 6.80 -6.01
N PRO A 127 5.81 7.86 -5.24
CA PRO A 127 6.97 8.72 -5.47
C PRO A 127 8.30 7.98 -5.67
N PHE A 128 8.57 6.94 -4.88
CA PHE A 128 9.83 6.19 -4.97
C PHE A 128 9.88 5.30 -6.22
N LEU A 129 8.75 4.67 -6.55
CA LEU A 129 8.61 3.89 -7.78
C LEU A 129 8.76 4.78 -9.01
N SER A 130 8.02 5.89 -9.07
CA SER A 130 8.05 6.84 -10.19
C SER A 130 9.44 7.48 -10.37
N LEU A 131 10.14 7.81 -9.28
CA LEU A 131 11.54 8.27 -9.36
C LEU A 131 12.43 7.23 -10.04
N SER A 132 12.33 5.97 -9.62
CA SER A 132 13.11 4.86 -10.19
C SER A 132 12.83 4.67 -11.67
N ILE A 133 11.55 4.76 -12.07
CA ILE A 133 11.12 4.67 -13.46
C ILE A 133 11.63 5.86 -14.29
N TYR A 134 11.53 7.09 -13.77
CA TYR A 134 12.02 8.27 -14.50
C TYR A 134 13.54 8.26 -14.65
N LEU A 135 14.27 7.78 -13.65
CA LEU A 135 15.72 7.58 -13.76
C LEU A 135 16.09 6.52 -14.81
N THR A 136 15.24 5.52 -15.02
CA THR A 136 15.45 4.47 -16.03
C THR A 136 15.06 4.92 -17.45
N THR A 137 14.03 5.73 -17.57
CA THR A 137 13.39 6.04 -18.86
C THR A 137 13.80 7.38 -19.46
N ARG A 138 14.31 8.32 -18.67
CA ARG A 138 14.70 9.66 -19.15
C ARG A 138 16.19 9.71 -19.50
N THR A 139 16.51 10.54 -20.49
CA THR A 139 17.85 10.69 -21.06
C THR A 139 18.86 11.40 -20.15
N SER A 140 18.38 12.15 -19.15
CA SER A 140 19.21 12.89 -18.21
C SER A 140 18.60 12.92 -16.82
N THR A 141 19.44 12.77 -15.80
CA THR A 141 19.06 12.84 -14.38
C THR A 141 18.36 14.16 -14.03
N GLY A 142 18.75 15.28 -14.65
CA GLY A 142 18.10 16.57 -14.40
C GLY A 142 16.65 16.62 -14.89
N ILE A 143 16.38 16.03 -16.05
CA ILE A 143 15.02 15.93 -16.61
C ILE A 143 14.19 14.92 -15.79
N ALA A 144 14.79 13.80 -15.41
CA ALA A 144 14.15 12.80 -14.56
C ALA A 144 13.69 13.41 -13.22
N LEU A 145 14.55 14.16 -12.54
CA LEU A 145 14.21 14.83 -11.29
C LEU A 145 13.14 15.90 -11.46
N ARG A 146 13.22 16.70 -12.54
CA ARG A 146 12.21 17.72 -12.83
C ARG A 146 10.83 17.10 -13.05
N ASP A 147 10.76 16.07 -13.89
CA ASP A 147 9.51 15.38 -14.19
C ASP A 147 8.99 14.62 -12.97
N TRP A 148 9.87 14.04 -12.16
CA TRP A 148 9.50 13.43 -10.89
C TRP A 148 8.87 14.42 -9.91
N ILE A 149 9.48 15.60 -9.72
CA ILE A 149 8.95 16.62 -8.80
C ILE A 149 7.61 17.17 -9.30
N LEU A 150 7.53 17.53 -10.59
CA LEU A 150 6.35 18.19 -11.15
C LEU A 150 5.21 17.21 -11.44
N VAL A 151 5.50 16.10 -12.10
CA VAL A 151 4.50 15.12 -12.52
C VAL A 151 4.26 14.11 -11.40
N GLY A 152 5.31 13.41 -10.94
CA GLY A 152 5.18 12.38 -9.91
C GLY A 152 4.64 12.91 -8.58
N CYS A 153 5.33 13.87 -7.98
CA CYS A 153 4.98 14.35 -6.65
C CYS A 153 3.84 15.38 -6.68
N LEU A 154 3.98 16.48 -7.43
CA LEU A 154 3.01 17.57 -7.35
C LEU A 154 1.70 17.24 -8.08
N TYR A 155 1.77 16.75 -9.31
CA TYR A 155 0.57 16.43 -10.09
C TYR A 155 -0.07 15.11 -9.65
N GLN A 156 0.65 14.00 -9.55
CA GLN A 156 -0.02 12.71 -9.32
C GLN A 156 -0.39 12.52 -7.84
N VAL A 157 0.53 12.83 -6.93
CA VAL A 157 0.37 12.55 -5.49
C VAL A 157 -0.38 13.68 -4.79
N VAL A 158 0.10 14.93 -4.88
CA VAL A 158 -0.54 16.06 -4.15
C VAL A 158 -1.93 16.37 -4.71
N LEU A 159 -2.10 16.48 -6.03
CA LEU A 159 -3.42 16.73 -6.61
C LEU A 159 -4.37 15.55 -6.38
N GLY A 160 -3.89 14.30 -6.55
CA GLY A 160 -4.69 13.10 -6.28
C GLY A 160 -5.22 13.08 -4.84
N THR A 161 -4.34 13.32 -3.87
CA THR A 161 -4.71 13.44 -2.44
C THR A 161 -5.73 14.56 -2.21
N ALA A 162 -5.54 15.72 -2.83
CA ALA A 162 -6.45 16.85 -2.69
C ALA A 162 -7.84 16.55 -3.28
N ILE A 163 -7.91 15.92 -4.45
CA ILE A 163 -9.16 15.48 -5.08
C ILE A 163 -9.87 14.48 -4.17
N GLY A 164 -9.15 13.48 -3.68
CA GLY A 164 -9.66 12.50 -2.73
C GLY A 164 -10.28 13.15 -1.49
N ALA A 165 -9.52 14.05 -0.84
CA ALA A 165 -10.00 14.77 0.34
C ALA A 165 -11.26 15.61 0.05
N VAL A 166 -11.32 16.31 -1.08
CA VAL A 166 -12.50 17.11 -1.48
C VAL A 166 -13.71 16.21 -1.72
N LEU A 167 -13.53 15.08 -2.41
CA LEU A 167 -14.60 14.10 -2.65
C LEU A 167 -15.12 13.53 -1.33
N GLY A 168 -14.22 13.13 -0.42
CA GLY A 168 -14.57 12.61 0.90
C GLY A 168 -15.35 13.62 1.75
N LEU A 169 -14.90 14.88 1.82
CA LEU A 169 -15.60 15.94 2.54
C LEU A 169 -16.98 16.23 1.95
N THR A 170 -17.06 16.31 0.61
CA THR A 170 -18.32 16.55 -0.10
C THR A 170 -19.31 15.42 0.18
N PHE A 171 -18.83 14.17 0.13
CA PHE A 171 -19.65 13.00 0.41
C PHE A 171 -20.09 12.96 1.88
N SER A 172 -19.21 13.30 2.84
CA SER A 172 -19.56 13.42 4.26
C SER A 172 -20.73 14.38 4.49
N TYR A 173 -20.69 15.53 3.82
CA TYR A 173 -21.76 16.52 3.88
C TYR A 173 -23.07 15.99 3.26
N LEU A 174 -23.01 15.38 2.08
CA LEU A 174 -24.18 14.81 1.40
C LEU A 174 -24.84 13.68 2.19
N MET A 175 -24.03 12.82 2.82
CA MET A 175 -24.50 11.73 3.67
C MET A 175 -25.22 12.26 4.90
N LYS A 176 -24.65 13.25 5.59
CA LYS A 176 -25.27 13.90 6.74
C LYS A 176 -26.61 14.57 6.36
N LEU A 177 -26.69 15.20 5.19
CA LEU A 177 -27.92 15.81 4.69
C LEU A 177 -28.99 14.75 4.39
N SER A 178 -28.60 13.65 3.74
CA SER A 178 -29.50 12.58 3.32
C SER A 178 -30.05 11.81 4.51
N TYR A 179 -29.23 11.55 5.53
CA TYR A 179 -29.66 10.92 6.77
C TYR A 179 -30.64 11.80 7.55
N ARG A 180 -30.37 13.10 7.66
CA ARG A 180 -31.29 14.06 8.32
C ARG A 180 -32.66 14.10 7.64
N LYS A 181 -32.73 13.81 6.35
CA LYS A 181 -33.97 13.76 5.57
C LYS A 181 -34.60 12.36 5.54
N GLY A 182 -34.00 11.36 6.17
CA GLY A 182 -34.51 9.99 6.22
C GLY A 182 -34.38 9.23 4.89
N PHE A 183 -33.49 9.65 3.98
CA PHE A 183 -33.31 8.99 2.67
C PHE A 183 -32.38 7.78 2.71
N VAL A 184 -31.60 7.60 3.77
CA VAL A 184 -30.53 6.60 3.84
C VAL A 184 -30.64 5.81 5.14
N ASN A 185 -30.76 4.48 5.01
CA ASN A 185 -30.72 3.53 6.11
C ASN A 185 -29.28 3.16 6.46
N ARG A 186 -29.05 2.67 7.68
CA ARG A 186 -27.73 2.32 8.20
C ARG A 186 -26.99 1.33 7.28
N GLU A 187 -27.67 0.28 6.80
CA GLU A 187 -27.11 -0.71 5.88
C GLU A 187 -26.66 -0.13 4.52
N SER A 188 -27.25 0.99 4.09
CA SER A 188 -26.90 1.64 2.83
C SER A 188 -25.60 2.44 2.90
N TYR A 189 -25.13 2.79 4.11
CA TYR A 189 -23.88 3.54 4.29
C TYR A 189 -22.68 2.78 3.72
N LEU A 190 -22.62 1.47 3.89
CA LEU A 190 -21.51 0.64 3.43
C LEU A 190 -21.43 0.57 1.90
N VAL A 191 -22.57 0.44 1.23
CA VAL A 191 -22.62 0.47 -0.24
C VAL A 191 -22.17 1.83 -0.77
N GLN A 192 -22.49 2.90 -0.04
CA GLN A 192 -22.07 4.26 -0.37
C GLN A 192 -20.56 4.46 -0.19
N HIS A 193 -19.93 3.84 0.81
CA HIS A 193 -18.46 3.79 0.96
C HIS A 193 -17.80 3.12 -0.24
N LEU A 194 -18.27 1.92 -0.63
CA LEU A 194 -17.78 1.22 -1.82
C LEU A 194 -17.96 2.06 -3.09
N ALA A 195 -19.14 2.68 -3.26
CA ALA A 195 -19.41 3.55 -4.39
C ALA A 195 -18.47 4.76 -4.42
N LEU A 196 -18.19 5.40 -3.27
CA LEU A 196 -17.24 6.50 -3.18
C LEU A 196 -15.82 6.06 -3.50
N THR A 197 -15.39 4.88 -3.05
CA THR A 197 -14.06 4.32 -3.40
C THR A 197 -13.93 4.16 -4.91
N LEU A 198 -14.87 3.44 -5.54
CA LEU A 198 -14.84 3.21 -6.99
C LEU A 198 -14.95 4.52 -7.78
N PHE A 199 -15.77 5.46 -7.32
CA PHE A 199 -15.91 6.78 -7.94
C PHE A 199 -14.62 7.60 -7.85
N THR A 200 -13.96 7.58 -6.69
CA THR A 200 -12.68 8.26 -6.47
C THR A 200 -11.61 7.68 -7.39
N ILE A 201 -11.50 6.34 -7.48
CA ILE A 201 -10.59 5.66 -8.42
C ILE A 201 -10.87 6.10 -9.85
N GLY A 202 -12.15 6.14 -10.27
CA GLY A 202 -12.53 6.54 -11.63
C GLY A 202 -12.11 7.97 -11.97
N ILE A 203 -12.32 8.91 -11.05
CA ILE A 203 -11.92 10.32 -11.24
C ILE A 203 -10.40 10.45 -11.29
N THR A 204 -9.68 9.88 -10.32
CA THR A 204 -8.21 10.02 -10.30
C THR A 204 -7.54 9.33 -11.47
N ARG A 205 -8.06 8.18 -11.92
CA ARG A 205 -7.61 7.50 -13.14
C ARG A 205 -7.79 8.32 -14.39
N THR A 206 -8.96 8.92 -14.58
CA THR A 206 -9.23 9.75 -15.78
C THR A 206 -8.33 10.98 -15.81
N LEU A 207 -7.91 11.46 -14.65
CA LEU A 207 -6.96 12.56 -14.49
C LEU A 207 -5.49 12.09 -14.43
N GLY A 208 -5.20 10.80 -14.50
CA GLY A 208 -3.84 10.26 -14.42
C GLY A 208 -3.13 10.51 -13.07
N CYS A 209 -3.88 10.76 -12.01
CA CYS A 209 -3.37 10.96 -10.64
C CYS A 209 -3.26 9.63 -9.90
N ASP A 210 -2.53 9.62 -8.78
CA ASP A 210 -2.48 8.47 -7.89
C ASP A 210 -3.84 8.22 -7.24
N ASP A 211 -4.37 7.01 -7.39
CA ASP A 211 -5.69 6.64 -6.89
C ASP A 211 -5.66 6.05 -5.48
N LEU A 212 -4.58 5.38 -5.08
CA LEU A 212 -4.47 4.77 -3.76
C LEU A 212 -4.48 5.82 -2.64
N LEU A 213 -3.60 6.83 -2.75
CA LEU A 213 -3.53 7.90 -1.76
C LEU A 213 -4.77 8.81 -1.82
N ALA A 214 -5.36 9.00 -3.01
CA ALA A 214 -6.62 9.74 -3.15
C ALA A 214 -7.78 9.04 -2.43
N VAL A 215 -7.91 7.73 -2.59
CA VAL A 215 -8.94 6.93 -1.93
C VAL A 215 -8.72 6.90 -0.41
N PHE A 216 -7.48 6.75 0.05
CA PHE A 216 -7.14 6.87 1.47
C PHE A 216 -7.53 8.25 2.03
N ALA A 217 -7.18 9.33 1.32
CA ALA A 217 -7.54 10.69 1.70
C ALA A 217 -9.06 10.92 1.70
N ALA A 218 -9.80 10.32 0.76
CA ALA A 218 -11.25 10.35 0.73
C ALA A 218 -11.87 9.66 1.96
N GLY A 219 -11.36 8.50 2.35
CA GLY A 219 -11.79 7.80 3.57
C GLY A 219 -11.56 8.63 4.83
N CYS A 220 -10.35 9.20 4.97
CA CYS A 220 -10.00 10.07 6.11
C CYS A 220 -10.87 11.33 6.17
N ALA A 221 -11.08 11.97 5.02
CA ALA A 221 -11.92 13.15 4.89
C ALA A 221 -13.40 12.86 5.17
N LEU A 222 -13.89 11.68 4.80
CA LEU A 222 -15.25 11.26 5.08
C LEU A 222 -15.53 11.20 6.59
N ASN A 223 -14.53 10.80 7.37
CA ASN A 223 -14.59 10.74 8.83
C ASN A 223 -14.12 12.02 9.56
N TRP A 224 -13.83 13.10 8.84
CA TRP A 224 -13.26 14.32 9.44
C TRP A 224 -14.08 14.91 10.60
N ASN A 225 -15.40 14.71 10.59
CA ASN A 225 -16.32 15.23 11.60
C ASN A 225 -16.76 14.18 12.64
N GLY A 226 -16.16 12.98 12.64
CA GLY A 226 -16.49 11.86 13.56
C GLY A 226 -17.88 11.24 13.39
N TYR A 227 -18.74 11.86 12.58
CA TYR A 227 -20.12 11.42 12.36
C TYR A 227 -20.21 10.06 11.64
N SER A 228 -19.31 9.82 10.69
CA SER A 228 -19.23 8.57 9.94
C SER A 228 -18.70 7.42 10.79
N HIS A 229 -17.70 7.69 11.66
CA HIS A 229 -17.18 6.72 12.63
C HIS A 229 -18.26 6.12 13.49
N ALA A 230 -19.05 6.97 14.16
CA ALA A 230 -20.09 6.50 15.07
C ALA A 230 -21.19 5.65 14.39
N GLN A 231 -21.31 5.75 13.06
CA GLN A 231 -22.24 4.93 12.27
C GLN A 231 -21.64 3.60 11.82
N VAL A 232 -20.35 3.59 11.49
CA VAL A 232 -19.57 2.41 11.05
C VAL A 232 -19.06 1.57 12.23
N GLU A 233 -18.93 2.16 13.42
CA GLU A 233 -18.47 1.49 14.64
C GLU A 233 -19.40 0.30 14.98
N GLY A 234 -18.87 -0.92 14.84
CA GLY A 234 -19.60 -2.18 15.06
C GLY A 234 -20.17 -2.84 13.79
N GLU A 235 -20.00 -2.26 12.61
CA GLU A 235 -20.45 -2.86 11.35
C GLU A 235 -19.43 -3.87 10.80
N VAL A 236 -19.66 -5.15 11.10
CA VAL A 236 -18.85 -6.29 10.66
C VAL A 236 -18.74 -6.39 9.13
N PHE A 237 -19.67 -5.79 8.38
CA PHE A 237 -19.76 -5.95 6.93
C PHE A 237 -18.58 -5.31 6.17
N SER A 238 -18.04 -4.17 6.60
CA SER A 238 -16.87 -3.56 5.95
C SER A 238 -15.65 -4.49 6.05
N ALA A 239 -15.43 -5.04 7.25
CA ALA A 239 -14.39 -6.04 7.51
C ALA A 239 -14.62 -7.34 6.71
N VAL A 240 -15.88 -7.76 6.52
CA VAL A 240 -16.19 -8.93 5.69
C VAL A 240 -15.87 -8.69 4.22
N ILE A 241 -16.23 -7.52 3.66
CA ILE A 241 -15.91 -7.19 2.27
C ILE A 241 -14.40 -7.11 2.06
N ASP A 242 -13.68 -6.44 2.97
CA ASP A 242 -12.22 -6.38 2.92
C ASP A 242 -11.61 -7.78 3.00
N LEU A 243 -12.06 -8.62 3.94
CA LEU A 243 -11.60 -10.01 4.07
C LEU A 243 -11.88 -10.83 2.81
N VAL A 244 -13.07 -10.72 2.22
CA VAL A 244 -13.45 -11.45 1.00
C VAL A 244 -12.60 -11.00 -0.19
N LEU A 245 -12.39 -9.69 -0.36
CA LEU A 245 -11.54 -9.14 -1.42
C LEU A 245 -10.07 -9.58 -1.24
N ASN A 246 -9.53 -9.48 -0.02
CA ASN A 246 -8.18 -9.93 0.31
C ASN A 246 -8.02 -11.43 0.04
N CYS A 247 -8.94 -12.27 0.52
CA CYS A 247 -8.93 -13.71 0.26
C CYS A 247 -8.96 -14.00 -1.24
N GLY A 248 -9.88 -13.37 -1.99
CA GLY A 248 -10.02 -13.54 -3.43
C GLY A 248 -8.75 -13.15 -4.18
N THR A 249 -8.12 -12.04 -3.77
CA THR A 249 -6.88 -11.54 -4.37
C THR A 249 -5.69 -12.43 -4.07
N PHE A 250 -5.54 -12.97 -2.86
CA PHE A 250 -4.47 -13.93 -2.58
C PHE A 250 -4.68 -15.28 -3.29
N VAL A 251 -5.93 -15.73 -3.44
CA VAL A 251 -6.24 -16.88 -4.31
C VAL A 251 -5.85 -16.59 -5.76
N TYR A 252 -6.17 -15.40 -6.28
CA TYR A 252 -5.76 -14.97 -7.61
C TYR A 252 -4.24 -14.93 -7.76
N ILE A 253 -3.51 -14.31 -6.82
CA ILE A 253 -2.04 -14.23 -6.82
C ILE A 253 -1.43 -15.63 -6.82
N GLY A 254 -1.91 -16.53 -5.95
CA GLY A 254 -1.42 -17.90 -5.86
C GLY A 254 -1.60 -18.68 -7.17
N ALA A 255 -2.74 -18.51 -7.84
CA ALA A 255 -3.00 -19.13 -9.13
C ALA A 255 -2.23 -18.48 -10.29
N TRP A 256 -1.96 -17.18 -10.20
CA TRP A 256 -1.24 -16.42 -11.21
C TRP A 256 0.29 -16.65 -11.15
N MET A 257 0.86 -16.87 -9.96
CA MET A 257 2.30 -16.85 -9.67
C MET A 257 3.16 -17.73 -10.61
N PRO A 258 4.12 -17.16 -11.36
CA PRO A 258 4.96 -17.88 -12.32
C PRO A 258 6.12 -18.62 -11.66
N PHE A 259 5.84 -19.73 -10.96
CA PHE A 259 6.90 -20.53 -10.32
C PHE A 259 8.01 -20.99 -11.28
N ALA A 260 7.71 -21.14 -12.57
CA ALA A 260 8.71 -21.48 -13.58
C ALA A 260 9.77 -20.38 -13.80
N SER A 261 9.45 -19.10 -13.55
CA SER A 261 10.42 -18.01 -13.69
C SER A 261 11.31 -17.83 -12.46
N TYR A 262 11.13 -18.63 -11.40
CA TYR A 262 11.94 -18.54 -10.17
C TYR A 262 13.32 -19.18 -10.33
N ASP A 263 13.52 -19.95 -11.40
CA ASP A 263 14.81 -20.44 -11.84
C ASP A 263 15.07 -19.96 -13.27
N SER A 264 15.70 -18.79 -13.39
CA SER A 264 16.03 -18.18 -14.69
C SER A 264 17.53 -17.80 -14.71
N PRO A 265 18.42 -18.79 -14.97
CA PRO A 265 19.88 -18.57 -14.95
C PRO A 265 20.35 -17.51 -15.94
N GLU A 266 19.63 -17.32 -17.05
CA GLU A 266 19.89 -16.28 -18.06
C GLU A 266 19.86 -14.86 -17.48
N LEU A 267 18.97 -14.63 -16.50
CA LEU A 267 18.85 -13.36 -15.78
C LEU A 267 19.71 -13.34 -14.51
N GLY A 268 20.47 -14.41 -14.24
CA GLY A 268 21.22 -14.58 -12.99
C GLY A 268 20.33 -14.86 -11.77
N ILE A 269 19.06 -15.24 -12.01
CA ILE A 269 18.09 -15.60 -10.99
C ILE A 269 18.23 -17.09 -10.69
N THR A 270 18.63 -17.39 -9.46
CA THR A 270 18.66 -18.77 -8.95
C THR A 270 17.85 -18.84 -7.65
N PRO A 271 17.21 -19.98 -7.34
CA PRO A 271 16.40 -20.11 -6.13
C PRO A 271 17.15 -19.74 -4.85
N TRP A 272 18.44 -20.08 -4.74
CA TRP A 272 19.25 -19.72 -3.57
C TRP A 272 19.47 -18.22 -3.44
N ARG A 273 19.65 -17.48 -4.54
CA ARG A 273 19.76 -16.02 -4.53
C ARG A 273 18.45 -15.36 -4.10
N LEU A 274 17.30 -15.91 -4.48
CA LEU A 274 16.00 -15.44 -4.02
C LEU A 274 15.84 -15.64 -2.50
N VAL A 275 16.28 -16.77 -1.96
CA VAL A 275 16.30 -17.02 -0.51
C VAL A 275 17.24 -16.04 0.21
N LEU A 276 18.43 -15.80 -0.34
CA LEU A 276 19.36 -14.80 0.21
C LEU A 276 18.76 -13.39 0.20
N LEU A 277 18.10 -12.99 -0.90
CA LEU A 277 17.40 -11.71 -0.98
C LEU A 277 16.28 -11.64 0.06
N LEU A 278 15.46 -12.69 0.21
CA LEU A 278 14.40 -12.75 1.21
C LEU A 278 14.95 -12.54 2.62
N LEU A 279 16.00 -13.28 3.00
CA LEU A 279 16.65 -13.14 4.29
C LEU A 279 17.25 -11.75 4.48
N ALA A 280 17.89 -11.20 3.44
CA ALA A 280 18.44 -9.85 3.46
C ALA A 280 17.34 -8.80 3.67
N VAL A 281 16.20 -8.91 2.97
CA VAL A 281 15.06 -8.00 3.13
C VAL A 281 14.46 -8.13 4.53
N LEU A 282 14.23 -9.34 5.04
CA LEU A 282 13.68 -9.54 6.38
C LEU A 282 14.59 -8.95 7.48
N CYS A 283 15.91 -9.08 7.33
CA CYS A 283 16.87 -8.56 8.31
C CYS A 283 17.18 -7.06 8.14
N LEU A 284 17.24 -6.55 6.91
CA LEU A 284 17.78 -5.22 6.60
C LEU A 284 16.73 -4.19 6.24
N ARG A 285 15.48 -4.56 5.91
CA ARG A 285 14.49 -3.58 5.41
C ARG A 285 14.11 -2.54 6.46
N ARG A 286 13.98 -2.93 7.74
CA ARG A 286 13.49 -2.04 8.82
C ARG A 286 14.54 -1.71 9.88
N ILE A 287 15.45 -2.63 10.18
CA ILE A 287 16.45 -2.46 11.26
C ILE A 287 17.37 -1.25 11.03
N PRO A 288 18.00 -1.05 9.87
CA PRO A 288 18.87 0.09 9.61
C PRO A 288 18.11 1.43 9.65
N ALA A 289 16.90 1.46 9.08
CA ALA A 289 16.07 2.66 9.07
C ALA A 289 15.70 3.10 10.49
N LEU A 290 15.20 2.19 11.33
CA LEU A 290 14.85 2.52 12.71
C LEU A 290 16.08 2.81 13.58
N LEU A 291 17.20 2.10 13.41
CA LEU A 291 18.44 2.40 14.14
C LEU A 291 19.04 3.77 13.78
N PHE A 292 18.78 4.27 12.58
CA PHE A 292 19.20 5.62 12.19
C PHE A 292 18.22 6.68 12.69
N LEU A 293 16.92 6.39 12.62
CA LEU A 293 15.84 7.35 12.90
C LEU A 293 15.36 7.35 14.36
N TYR A 294 15.78 6.41 15.22
CA TYR A 294 15.20 6.26 16.57
C TYR A 294 15.27 7.53 17.41
N ARG A 295 16.28 8.38 17.22
CA ARG A 295 16.42 9.66 17.96
C ARG A 295 15.35 10.69 17.58
N TRP A 296 14.73 10.53 16.42
CA TRP A 296 13.65 11.39 15.93
C TRP A 296 12.27 10.77 16.13
N ILE A 297 12.19 9.49 16.50
CA ILE A 297 10.94 8.79 16.77
C ILE A 297 10.66 8.90 18.27
N PRO A 298 9.66 9.70 18.69
CA PRO A 298 9.39 9.93 20.12
C PRO A 298 8.98 8.65 20.87
N GLU A 299 8.51 7.62 20.17
CA GLU A 299 8.11 6.34 20.74
C GLU A 299 9.30 5.40 21.07
N ILE A 300 10.50 5.64 20.52
CA ILE A 300 11.66 4.76 20.67
C ILE A 300 12.75 5.45 21.48
N ALA A 301 12.89 5.10 22.76
CA ALA A 301 13.83 5.76 23.66
C ALA A 301 15.26 5.19 23.54
N THR A 302 15.39 3.91 23.19
CA THR A 302 16.69 3.21 23.20
C THR A 302 17.00 2.46 21.90
N TRP A 303 18.29 2.28 21.62
CA TRP A 303 18.73 1.49 20.45
C TRP A 303 18.27 0.02 20.50
N LYS A 304 18.07 -0.54 21.71
CA LYS A 304 17.52 -1.89 21.89
C LYS A 304 16.05 -1.95 21.50
N GLU A 305 15.27 -0.95 21.88
CA GLU A 305 13.88 -0.80 21.44
C GLU A 305 13.81 -0.58 19.93
N ALA A 306 14.72 0.20 19.34
CA ALA A 306 14.80 0.40 17.89
C ALA A 306 15.07 -0.92 17.13
N LEU A 307 16.00 -1.74 17.65
CA LEU A 307 16.33 -3.03 17.06
C LEU A 307 15.17 -4.03 17.21
N PHE A 308 14.52 -4.05 18.37
CA PHE A 308 13.37 -4.91 18.64
C PHE A 308 12.16 -4.54 17.77
N THR A 309 11.82 -3.25 17.72
CA THR A 309 10.72 -2.73 16.88
C THR A 309 11.02 -2.88 15.38
N GLY A 310 12.29 -2.82 14.98
CA GLY A 310 12.70 -3.05 13.59
C GLY A 310 12.52 -4.48 13.12
N HIS A 311 12.67 -5.46 14.01
CA HIS A 311 12.53 -6.87 13.67
C HIS A 311 11.10 -7.40 13.87
N PHE A 312 10.45 -7.04 14.98
CA PHE A 312 9.14 -7.60 15.37
C PHE A 312 7.95 -6.66 15.11
N GLY A 313 8.20 -5.42 14.67
CA GLY A 313 7.17 -4.37 14.65
C GLY A 313 7.04 -3.68 16.02
N SER A 314 6.41 -2.50 16.06
CA SER A 314 6.29 -1.76 17.32
C SER A 314 5.36 -2.48 18.30
N VAL A 315 5.87 -2.74 19.50
CA VAL A 315 5.10 -3.24 20.64
C VAL A 315 4.86 -2.05 21.55
N ARG A 316 3.60 -1.62 21.67
CA ARG A 316 3.25 -0.59 22.68
C ARG A 316 3.57 -1.15 24.06
N ARG A 317 4.33 -0.37 24.85
CA ARG A 317 4.20 -0.43 26.30
C ARG A 317 2.84 0.16 26.64
N THR A 318 1.91 -0.69 27.06
CA THR A 318 0.79 -0.27 27.93
C THR A 318 1.33 0.32 29.23
#